data_AF-A0A951ZGL3-F1
#
_entry.id   AF-A0A951ZGL3-F1
#
_cell.length_a   1.000
_cell.length_b   1.000
_cell.length_c   1.000
_cell.angle_alpha   90.00
_cell.angle_beta   90.00
_cell.angle_gamma   90.00
#
_symmetry.space_group_name_H-M   'P 1'
#
loop_
_entity.id
_entity.type
_entity.pdbx_description
1 polymer ?
#
loop_
_entity_poly.entity_id
_entity_poly.type
_entity_poly.pdbx_seq_one_letter_code
_entity_poly.pdbx_strand_id
1 'polypeptide(L)'
;VKEAQREERRLRERGFDAYLRPAPAFSTLGFFNDPVLSTTLSADSADVANTVIHELTHNRYYAKGAAVFNESFASFVGARGAAAFFRARGDSVNARLSEQRWEDQKRLGAFWTRVKDSLEAAYAAHPGATGREARLAAREQVYAWARRQLVDSVGPQLTTYPRWFAERVRLDNAALLARQVYMTDLGRYDAVWTDEKRDLRRAIVRLIEERRR
;
A
#
# COMPACT_ATOMS: atom_id res chain seq x y z
N VAL A 1 8.52 7.67 19.88
CA VAL A 1 7.89 6.36 20.22
C VAL A 1 6.91 6.44 21.39
N LYS A 2 7.32 6.90 22.58
CA LYS A 2 6.42 6.96 23.77
C LYS A 2 5.15 7.80 23.55
N GLU A 3 5.24 8.91 22.83
CA GLU A 3 4.09 9.76 22.49
C GLU A 3 3.10 9.06 21.55
N ALA A 4 3.59 8.48 20.46
CA ALA A 4 2.74 7.75 19.51
C ALA A 4 2.02 6.55 20.18
N GLN A 5 2.69 5.86 21.11
CA GLN A 5 2.07 4.80 21.91
C GLN A 5 1.02 5.32 22.91
N ARG A 6 1.24 6.50 23.50
CA ARG A 6 0.23 7.14 24.36
C ARG A 6 -1.01 7.52 23.56
N GLU A 7 -0.81 8.08 22.37
CA GLU A 7 -1.91 8.49 21.49
C GLU A 7 -2.71 7.30 20.97
N GLU A 8 -2.03 6.21 20.58
CA GLU A 8 -2.70 4.96 20.20
C GLU A 8 -3.60 4.43 21.32
N ARG A 9 -3.11 4.41 22.57
CA ARG A 9 -3.91 3.99 23.73
C ARG A 9 -5.12 4.90 23.95
N ARG A 10 -4.92 6.22 23.91
CA ARG A 10 -6.00 7.21 24.07
C ARG A 10 -7.12 7.02 23.05
N LEU A 11 -6.78 6.73 21.79
CA LEU A 11 -7.77 6.47 20.74
C LEU A 11 -8.54 5.17 20.98
N ARG A 12 -7.85 4.10 21.41
CA ARG A 12 -8.49 2.82 21.74
C ARG A 12 -9.42 2.92 22.95
N GLU A 13 -9.03 3.65 23.99
CA GLU A 13 -9.87 3.92 25.18
C GLU A 13 -11.16 4.67 24.81
N ARG A 14 -11.14 5.46 23.74
CA ARG A 14 -12.33 6.14 23.18
C ARG A 14 -13.16 5.24 22.25
N GLY A 15 -12.78 3.97 22.08
CA GLY A 15 -13.49 3.00 21.26
C GLY A 15 -13.18 3.08 19.75
N PHE A 16 -12.08 3.74 19.35
CA PHE A 16 -11.63 3.75 17.96
C PHE A 16 -10.68 2.59 17.66
N ASP A 17 -10.74 2.09 16.42
CA ASP A 17 -9.64 1.30 15.87
C ASP A 17 -8.43 2.22 15.69
N ALA A 18 -7.28 1.85 16.25
CA ALA A 18 -6.03 2.62 16.14
C ALA A 18 -4.85 1.73 15.76
N TYR A 19 -4.09 2.14 14.75
CA TYR A 19 -2.97 1.38 14.20
C TYR A 19 -1.69 2.21 14.23
N LEU A 20 -0.76 1.82 15.12
CA LEU A 20 0.59 2.38 15.17
C LEU A 20 1.55 1.53 14.32
N ARG A 21 2.28 2.19 13.41
CA ARG A 21 3.38 1.58 12.65
C ARG A 21 4.58 2.53 12.56
N PRO A 22 5.81 2.01 12.43
CA PRO A 22 6.95 2.81 12.02
C PRO A 22 6.74 3.38 10.60
N ALA A 23 7.24 4.59 10.38
CA ALA A 23 7.42 5.16 9.04
C ALA A 23 8.84 4.82 8.57
N PRO A 24 9.00 4.00 7.50
CA PRO A 24 10.32 3.58 7.03
C PRO A 24 11.09 4.69 6.32
N ALA A 25 10.36 5.64 5.75
CA ALA A 25 10.80 6.89 5.16
C ALA A 25 9.68 7.93 5.33
N PHE A 26 10.01 9.21 5.15
CA PHE A 26 9.03 10.28 5.02
C PHE A 26 9.54 11.24 3.95
N SER A 27 8.63 11.75 3.12
CA SER A 27 8.95 12.85 2.20
C SER A 27 8.35 14.15 2.68
N THR A 28 9.15 15.20 2.62
CA THR A 28 8.73 16.58 2.81
C THR A 28 8.28 17.22 1.51
N LEU A 29 8.05 16.43 0.44
CA LEU A 29 7.62 16.88 -0.88
C LEU A 29 8.55 17.95 -1.49
N GLY A 30 9.86 17.81 -1.22
CA GLY A 30 10.89 18.72 -1.71
C GLY A 30 11.04 20.03 -0.93
N PHE A 31 10.35 20.21 0.21
CA PHE A 31 10.59 21.35 1.11
C PHE A 31 11.93 21.23 1.86
N PHE A 32 12.42 20.01 2.09
CA PHE A 32 13.73 19.72 2.67
C PHE A 32 14.41 18.56 1.93
N ASN A 33 15.72 18.40 2.17
CA ASN A 33 16.42 17.18 1.75
C ASN A 33 15.90 16.01 2.58
N ASP A 34 15.09 15.14 2.00
CA ASP A 34 14.57 13.94 2.65
C ASP A 34 15.71 12.92 2.80
N PRO A 35 16.26 12.71 4.02
CA PRO A 35 17.44 11.87 4.18
C PRO A 35 17.05 10.39 4.07
N VAL A 36 17.94 9.59 3.47
CA VAL A 36 17.85 8.13 3.59
C VAL A 36 18.13 7.78 5.05
N LEU A 37 17.12 7.32 5.77
CA LEU A 37 17.23 7.02 7.19
C LEU A 37 18.00 5.71 7.38
N SER A 38 18.71 5.57 8.52
CA SER A 38 19.37 4.30 8.89
C SER A 38 18.38 3.13 8.96
N THR A 39 17.11 3.39 9.29
CA THR A 39 16.03 2.41 9.24
C THR A 39 15.73 1.95 7.82
N THR A 40 15.81 2.83 6.82
CA THR A 40 15.68 2.48 5.40
C THR A 40 16.84 1.57 4.97
N LEU A 41 18.06 1.87 5.42
CA LEU A 41 19.26 1.08 5.10
C LEU A 41 19.31 -0.32 5.74
N SER A 42 18.43 -0.59 6.72
CA SER A 42 18.31 -1.92 7.32
C SER A 42 17.53 -2.91 6.45
N ALA A 43 16.85 -2.41 5.40
CA ALA A 43 16.17 -3.24 4.41
C ALA A 43 17.16 -3.77 3.35
N ASP A 44 16.75 -4.79 2.59
CA ASP A 44 17.57 -5.25 1.47
C ASP A 44 17.62 -4.23 0.32
N SER A 45 18.57 -4.44 -0.60
CA SER A 45 18.83 -3.51 -1.70
C SER A 45 17.61 -3.27 -2.60
N ALA A 46 16.76 -4.27 -2.82
CA ALA A 46 15.56 -4.11 -3.63
C ALA A 46 14.55 -3.17 -2.96
N ASP A 47 14.34 -3.31 -1.64
CA ASP A 47 13.47 -2.41 -0.88
C ASP A 47 14.04 -0.99 -0.79
N VAL A 48 15.36 -0.85 -0.62
CA VAL A 48 16.03 0.47 -0.60
C VAL A 48 15.85 1.18 -1.95
N ALA A 49 16.13 0.49 -3.07
CA ALA A 49 15.98 1.08 -4.40
C ALA A 49 14.53 1.48 -4.69
N ASN A 50 13.57 0.62 -4.34
CA ASN A 50 12.14 0.89 -4.46
C ASN A 50 11.76 2.16 -3.67
N THR A 51 12.19 2.25 -2.41
CA THR A 51 11.91 3.40 -1.54
C THR A 51 12.51 4.69 -2.09
N VAL A 52 13.80 4.68 -2.49
CA VAL A 52 14.45 5.86 -3.04
C VAL A 52 13.73 6.35 -4.31
N ILE A 53 13.34 5.44 -5.20
CA ILE A 53 12.63 5.82 -6.43
C ILE A 53 11.21 6.30 -6.15
N HIS A 54 10.51 5.72 -5.16
CA HIS A 54 9.22 6.20 -4.67
C HIS A 54 9.30 7.66 -4.23
N GLU A 55 10.26 8.00 -3.36
CA GLU A 55 10.40 9.38 -2.88
C GLU A 55 10.86 10.35 -3.98
N LEU A 56 11.75 9.92 -4.89
CA LEU A 56 12.10 10.70 -6.08
C LEU A 56 10.88 10.98 -6.98
N THR A 57 9.91 10.08 -7.00
CA THR A 57 8.66 10.27 -7.75
C THR A 57 7.84 11.40 -7.13
N HIS A 58 7.71 11.44 -5.80
CA HIS A 58 7.04 12.55 -5.12
C HIS A 58 7.74 13.90 -5.36
N ASN A 59 9.07 13.92 -5.38
CA ASN A 59 9.84 15.13 -5.71
C ASN A 59 9.61 15.61 -7.14
N ARG A 60 9.31 14.68 -8.07
CA ARG A 60 9.09 15.01 -9.48
C ARG A 60 7.64 15.38 -9.78
N TYR A 61 6.68 14.73 -9.15
CA TYR A 61 5.27 14.94 -9.40
C TYR A 61 4.43 14.69 -8.14
N TYR A 62 3.56 15.65 -7.84
CA TYR A 62 2.58 15.55 -6.77
C TYR A 62 1.26 16.20 -7.19
N ALA A 63 0.17 15.43 -7.24
CA ALA A 63 -1.16 15.95 -7.52
C ALA A 63 -1.82 16.45 -6.22
N LYS A 64 -2.08 17.76 -6.12
CA LYS A 64 -2.69 18.38 -4.94
C LYS A 64 -4.05 17.73 -4.61
N GLY A 65 -4.25 17.38 -3.35
CA GLY A 65 -5.50 16.78 -2.86
C GLY A 65 -5.73 15.33 -3.26
N ALA A 66 -4.75 14.67 -3.89
CA ALA A 66 -4.90 13.32 -4.44
C ALA A 66 -4.00 12.29 -3.75
N ALA A 67 -4.03 12.23 -2.41
CA ALA A 67 -3.11 11.41 -1.62
C ALA A 67 -3.05 9.94 -2.08
N VAL A 68 -4.20 9.28 -2.25
CA VAL A 68 -4.27 7.88 -2.70
C VAL A 68 -3.63 7.69 -4.07
N PHE A 69 -3.87 8.61 -5.01
CA PHE A 69 -3.23 8.57 -6.32
C PHE A 69 -1.72 8.75 -6.19
N ASN A 70 -1.26 9.75 -5.42
CA ASN A 70 0.17 10.06 -5.29
C ASN A 70 0.94 8.86 -4.75
N GLU A 71 0.43 8.23 -3.70
CA GLU A 71 1.09 7.09 -3.04
C GLU A 71 1.04 5.81 -3.89
N SER A 72 -0.11 5.51 -4.52
CA SER A 72 -0.24 4.35 -5.42
C SER A 72 0.60 4.52 -6.69
N PHE A 73 0.66 5.74 -7.23
CA PHE A 73 1.51 6.10 -8.36
C PHE A 73 2.99 5.99 -8.02
N ALA A 74 3.43 6.56 -6.90
CA ALA A 74 4.81 6.45 -6.46
C ALA A 74 5.20 4.99 -6.14
N SER A 75 4.28 4.18 -5.60
CA SER A 75 4.50 2.74 -5.38
C SER A 75 4.73 1.99 -6.70
N PHE A 76 3.94 2.29 -7.73
CA PHE A 76 4.14 1.74 -9.08
C PHE A 76 5.49 2.14 -9.67
N VAL A 77 5.85 3.43 -9.62
CA VAL A 77 7.11 3.94 -10.17
C VAL A 77 8.31 3.39 -9.41
N GLY A 78 8.22 3.33 -8.07
CA GLY A 78 9.19 2.70 -7.19
C GLY A 78 9.47 1.25 -7.61
N ALA A 79 8.41 0.45 -7.74
CA ALA A 79 8.54 -0.99 -7.97
C ALA A 79 9.09 -1.30 -9.38
N ARG A 80 8.52 -0.67 -10.41
CA ARG A 80 8.99 -0.85 -11.80
C ARG A 80 10.35 -0.20 -12.04
N GLY A 81 10.63 0.92 -11.37
CA GLY A 81 11.92 1.61 -11.41
C GLY A 81 13.03 0.81 -10.75
N ALA A 82 12.78 0.21 -9.58
CA ALA A 82 13.74 -0.65 -8.90
C ALA A 82 14.11 -1.87 -9.77
N ALA A 83 13.10 -2.56 -10.32
CA ALA A 83 13.34 -3.67 -11.24
C ALA A 83 14.19 -3.25 -12.46
N ALA A 84 13.89 -2.08 -13.05
CA ALA A 84 14.66 -1.54 -14.17
C ALA A 84 16.10 -1.16 -13.79
N PHE A 85 16.30 -0.57 -12.60
CA PHE A 85 17.59 -0.20 -12.06
C PHE A 85 18.52 -1.41 -11.92
N PHE A 86 18.03 -2.49 -11.29
CA PHE A 86 18.83 -3.71 -11.13
C PHE A 86 19.08 -4.42 -12.46
N ARG A 87 18.10 -4.47 -13.36
CA ARG A 87 18.30 -5.01 -14.72
C ARG A 87 19.41 -4.30 -15.48
N ALA A 88 19.45 -2.97 -15.42
CA ALA A 88 20.49 -2.17 -16.08
C ALA A 88 21.90 -2.42 -15.52
N ARG A 89 22.00 -2.96 -14.30
CA ARG A 89 23.26 -3.28 -13.62
C ARG A 89 23.65 -4.76 -13.72
N GLY A 90 22.87 -5.57 -14.43
CA GLY A 90 23.07 -7.02 -14.52
C GLY A 90 22.69 -7.80 -13.25
N ASP A 91 22.06 -7.16 -12.27
CA ASP A 91 21.62 -7.80 -11.03
C ASP A 91 20.23 -8.43 -11.23
N SER A 92 20.22 -9.62 -11.81
CA SER A 92 18.98 -10.34 -12.10
C SER A 92 18.23 -10.80 -10.84
N VAL A 93 18.93 -10.94 -9.70
CA VAL A 93 18.35 -11.40 -8.44
C VAL A 93 17.47 -10.31 -7.84
N ASN A 94 18.02 -9.11 -7.63
CA ASN A 94 17.24 -8.00 -7.07
C ASN A 94 16.19 -7.48 -8.05
N ALA A 95 16.44 -7.57 -9.36
CA ALA A 95 15.42 -7.29 -10.36
C ALA A 95 14.19 -8.21 -10.21
N ARG A 96 14.43 -9.53 -10.11
CA ARG A 96 13.34 -10.51 -9.94
C ARG A 96 12.63 -10.34 -8.60
N LEU A 97 13.36 -10.07 -7.52
CA LEU A 97 12.77 -9.80 -6.21
C LEU A 97 11.85 -8.57 -6.24
N SER A 98 12.26 -7.49 -6.91
CA SER A 98 11.44 -6.28 -7.08
C SER A 98 10.15 -6.59 -7.85
N GLU A 99 10.22 -7.41 -8.90
CA GLU A 99 9.05 -7.84 -9.66
C GLU A 99 8.12 -8.74 -8.83
N GLN A 100 8.66 -9.69 -8.06
CA GLN A 100 7.87 -10.56 -7.17
C GLN A 100 7.14 -9.76 -6.09
N ARG A 101 7.82 -8.78 -5.48
CA ARG A 101 7.21 -7.89 -4.48
C ARG A 101 6.07 -7.07 -5.08
N TRP A 102 6.23 -6.58 -6.31
CA TRP A 102 5.17 -5.87 -7.02
C TRP A 102 3.94 -6.76 -7.27
N GLU A 103 4.15 -8.00 -7.69
CA GLU A 103 3.05 -8.95 -7.89
C GLU A 103 2.29 -9.23 -6.58
N ASP A 104 3.02 -9.43 -5.48
CA ASP A 104 2.40 -9.63 -4.16
C ASP A 104 1.64 -8.37 -3.69
N GLN A 105 2.19 -7.16 -3.92
CA GLN A 105 1.50 -5.90 -3.62
C GLN A 105 0.21 -5.74 -4.42
N LYS A 106 0.21 -6.07 -5.73
CA LYS A 106 -1.01 -6.04 -6.55
C LYS A 106 -2.07 -7.02 -6.02
N ARG A 107 -1.66 -8.25 -5.69
CA ARG A 107 -2.57 -9.27 -5.11
C ARG A 107 -3.19 -8.79 -3.81
N LEU A 108 -2.37 -8.23 -2.92
CA LEU A 108 -2.83 -7.68 -1.66
C LEU A 108 -3.70 -6.44 -1.85
N GLY A 109 -3.34 -5.51 -2.74
CA GLY A 109 -4.14 -4.32 -3.04
C GLY A 109 -5.53 -4.67 -3.55
N ALA A 110 -5.63 -5.63 -4.49
CA ALA A 110 -6.92 -6.13 -4.96
C ALA A 110 -7.73 -6.79 -3.82
N PHE A 111 -7.07 -7.53 -2.93
CA PHE A 111 -7.73 -8.11 -1.76
C PHE A 111 -8.25 -7.05 -0.78
N TRP A 112 -7.42 -6.08 -0.41
CA TRP A 112 -7.80 -5.00 0.50
C TRP A 112 -8.94 -4.13 -0.06
N THR A 113 -8.96 -3.93 -1.38
CA THR A 113 -10.05 -3.23 -2.06
C THR A 113 -11.37 -3.98 -1.87
N ARG A 114 -11.39 -5.31 -2.07
CA ARG A 114 -12.60 -6.11 -1.80
C ARG A 114 -13.06 -6.05 -0.34
N VAL A 115 -12.12 -6.03 0.61
CA VAL A 115 -12.45 -5.91 2.04
C VAL A 115 -13.06 -4.53 2.33
N LYS A 116 -12.47 -3.46 1.81
CA LYS A 116 -12.99 -2.09 1.92
C LYS A 116 -14.40 -2.01 1.36
N ASP A 117 -14.61 -2.45 0.13
CA ASP A 117 -15.91 -2.35 -0.54
C ASP A 117 -16.99 -3.16 0.19
N SER A 118 -16.63 -4.32 0.76
CA SER A 118 -17.53 -5.11 1.60
C SER A 118 -17.91 -4.37 2.89
N LEU A 119 -16.96 -3.68 3.54
CA LEU A 119 -17.24 -2.87 4.73
C LEU A 119 -18.10 -1.65 4.40
N GLU A 120 -17.84 -0.98 3.28
CA GLU A 120 -18.64 0.17 2.83
C GLU A 120 -20.08 -0.25 2.55
N ALA A 121 -20.29 -1.36 1.85
CA ALA A 121 -21.62 -1.92 1.62
C ALA A 121 -22.32 -2.29 2.93
N ALA A 122 -21.60 -2.96 3.85
CA ALA A 122 -22.13 -3.33 5.17
C ALA A 122 -22.52 -2.10 6.01
N TYR A 123 -21.73 -1.02 5.95
CA TYR A 123 -22.03 0.20 6.69
C TYR A 123 -23.17 1.00 6.07
N ALA A 124 -23.25 1.03 4.74
CA ALA A 124 -24.34 1.68 4.01
C ALA A 124 -25.70 0.99 4.27
N ALA A 125 -25.71 -0.34 4.45
CA ALA A 125 -26.91 -1.12 4.77
C ALA A 125 -27.52 -0.81 6.14
N HIS A 126 -26.76 -0.19 7.05
CA HIS A 126 -27.20 0.13 8.40
C HIS A 126 -26.92 1.61 8.71
N PRO A 127 -27.67 2.58 8.16
CA PRO A 127 -27.43 4.00 8.37
C PRO A 127 -27.84 4.48 9.79
N GLY A 128 -27.44 5.69 10.15
CA GLY A 128 -27.90 6.37 11.38
C GLY A 128 -27.29 5.86 12.69
N ALA A 129 -27.69 6.48 13.81
CA ALA A 129 -27.14 6.18 15.13
C ALA A 129 -27.56 4.79 15.66
N THR A 130 -28.79 4.38 15.39
CA THR A 130 -29.36 3.07 15.79
C THR A 130 -28.72 1.89 15.06
N GLY A 131 -28.13 2.13 13.88
CA GLY A 131 -27.42 1.10 13.11
C GLY A 131 -26.03 0.73 13.65
N ARG A 132 -25.54 1.36 14.74
CA ARG A 132 -24.16 1.16 15.22
C ARG A 132 -23.84 -0.30 15.54
N GLU A 133 -24.70 -0.97 16.29
CA GLU A 133 -24.47 -2.37 16.68
C GLU A 133 -24.49 -3.30 15.47
N ALA A 134 -25.43 -3.09 14.55
CA ALA A 134 -25.51 -3.83 13.29
C ALA A 134 -24.26 -3.63 12.42
N ARG A 135 -23.73 -2.40 12.33
CA ARG A 135 -22.46 -2.13 11.63
C ARG A 135 -21.28 -2.86 12.27
N LEU A 136 -21.20 -2.89 13.60
CA LEU A 136 -20.13 -3.62 14.30
C LEU A 136 -20.24 -5.13 14.05
N ALA A 137 -21.45 -5.70 14.12
CA ALA A 137 -21.66 -7.12 13.81
C ALA A 137 -21.29 -7.45 12.36
N ALA A 138 -21.71 -6.62 11.39
CA ALA A 138 -21.37 -6.80 9.98
C ALA A 138 -19.87 -6.64 9.72
N ARG A 139 -19.20 -5.70 10.40
CA ARG A 139 -17.73 -5.54 10.36
C ARG A 139 -17.02 -6.83 10.77
N GLU A 140 -17.42 -7.44 11.88
CA GLU A 140 -16.81 -8.70 12.36
C GLU A 140 -17.01 -9.83 11.35
N GLN A 141 -18.17 -9.90 10.69
CA GLN A 141 -18.41 -10.88 9.62
C GLN A 141 -17.49 -10.67 8.42
N VAL A 142 -17.31 -9.41 7.98
CA VAL A 142 -16.39 -9.07 6.89
C VAL A 142 -14.94 -9.42 7.27
N TYR A 143 -14.49 -9.12 8.48
CA TYR A 143 -13.13 -9.48 8.91
C TYR A 143 -12.92 -10.98 9.10
N ALA A 144 -13.94 -11.72 9.57
CA ALA A 144 -13.88 -13.18 9.63
C ALA A 144 -13.77 -13.78 8.22
N TRP A 145 -14.54 -13.28 7.26
CA TRP A 145 -14.40 -13.66 5.84
C TRP A 145 -13.01 -13.29 5.31
N ALA A 146 -12.55 -12.07 5.56
CA ALA A 146 -11.26 -11.58 5.09
C ALA A 146 -10.10 -12.44 5.61
N ARG A 147 -10.12 -12.83 6.90
CA ARG A 147 -9.11 -13.73 7.46
C ARG A 147 -9.08 -15.06 6.72
N ARG A 148 -10.23 -15.70 6.49
CA ARG A 148 -10.30 -16.97 5.76
C ARG A 148 -9.76 -16.82 4.34
N GLN A 149 -10.25 -15.83 3.59
CA GLN A 149 -9.77 -15.59 2.22
C GLN A 149 -8.26 -15.29 2.15
N LEU A 150 -7.74 -14.55 3.14
CA LEU A 150 -6.33 -14.25 3.20
C LEU A 150 -5.48 -15.49 3.48
N VAL A 151 -5.91 -16.37 4.39
CA VAL A 151 -5.19 -17.60 4.75
C VAL A 151 -5.33 -18.67 3.66
N ASP A 152 -6.55 -18.89 3.18
CA ASP A 152 -6.87 -20.05 2.33
C ASP A 152 -6.60 -19.78 0.84
N SER A 153 -6.58 -18.51 0.41
CA SER A 153 -6.52 -18.17 -1.01
C SER A 153 -5.40 -17.19 -1.36
N VAL A 154 -5.30 -16.04 -0.69
CA VAL A 154 -4.32 -15.01 -1.08
C VAL A 154 -2.91 -15.35 -0.57
N GLY A 155 -2.78 -15.72 0.70
CA GLY A 155 -1.52 -16.01 1.38
C GLY A 155 -0.66 -17.07 0.68
N PRO A 156 -1.22 -18.22 0.24
CA PRO A 156 -0.47 -19.25 -0.48
C PRO A 156 0.12 -18.78 -1.82
N GLN A 157 -0.37 -17.67 -2.38
CA GLN A 157 0.12 -17.10 -3.62
C GLN A 157 1.20 -16.03 -3.40
N LEU A 158 1.43 -15.60 -2.15
CA LEU A 158 2.45 -14.61 -1.82
C LEU A 158 3.82 -15.28 -1.77
N THR A 159 4.79 -14.67 -2.47
CA THR A 159 6.14 -15.25 -2.62
C THR A 159 7.21 -14.54 -1.79
N THR A 160 6.94 -13.30 -1.38
CA THR A 160 7.88 -12.41 -0.69
C THR A 160 7.48 -12.11 0.75
N TYR A 161 6.31 -12.59 1.17
CA TYR A 161 5.82 -12.49 2.54
C TYR A 161 6.13 -13.75 3.34
N PRO A 162 6.41 -13.63 4.66
CA PRO A 162 6.58 -14.80 5.51
C PRO A 162 5.26 -15.58 5.61
N ARG A 163 5.33 -16.91 5.72
CA ARG A 163 4.15 -17.81 5.73
C ARG A 163 3.08 -17.43 6.78
N TRP A 164 3.51 -16.93 7.94
CA TRP A 164 2.62 -16.50 9.02
C TRP A 164 1.91 -15.16 8.78
N PHE A 165 2.28 -14.41 7.74
CA PHE A 165 1.73 -13.09 7.45
C PHE A 165 0.19 -13.12 7.36
N ALA A 166 -0.34 -14.06 6.59
CA ALA A 166 -1.77 -14.17 6.33
C ALA A 166 -2.59 -14.43 7.61
N GLU A 167 -2.03 -15.14 8.58
CA GLU A 167 -2.66 -15.46 9.86
C GLU A 167 -2.60 -14.29 10.84
N ARG A 168 -1.51 -13.53 10.81
CA ARG A 168 -1.18 -12.54 11.86
C ARG A 168 -1.44 -11.09 11.47
N VAL A 169 -1.62 -10.80 10.18
CA VAL A 169 -1.81 -9.42 9.74
C VAL A 169 -3.05 -8.83 10.40
N ARG A 170 -2.92 -7.62 10.95
CA ARG A 170 -4.00 -6.94 11.66
C ARG A 170 -5.13 -6.55 10.72
N LEU A 171 -6.35 -6.94 11.09
CA LEU A 171 -7.60 -6.63 10.40
C LEU A 171 -8.46 -5.73 11.29
N ASP A 172 -8.47 -4.44 10.99
CA ASP A 172 -9.40 -3.45 11.54
C ASP A 172 -9.46 -2.24 10.60
N ASN A 173 -10.35 -1.28 10.88
CA ASN A 173 -10.60 -0.18 9.96
C ASN A 173 -9.35 0.71 9.79
N ALA A 174 -8.62 0.97 10.87
CA ALA A 174 -7.43 1.82 10.85
C ALA A 174 -6.30 1.20 10.01
N ALA A 175 -6.03 -0.10 10.21
CA ALA A 175 -5.02 -0.81 9.47
C ALA A 175 -5.40 -1.02 8.00
N LEU A 176 -6.69 -1.20 7.70
CA LEU A 176 -7.19 -1.27 6.32
C LEU A 176 -7.01 0.05 5.57
N LEU A 177 -7.45 1.16 6.17
CA LEU A 177 -7.31 2.50 5.59
C LEU A 177 -5.84 2.84 5.31
N ALA A 178 -4.94 2.54 6.26
CA ALA A 178 -3.51 2.75 6.08
C ALA A 178 -2.91 1.97 4.90
N ARG A 179 -3.44 0.78 4.58
CA ARG A 179 -2.99 -0.02 3.42
C ARG A 179 -3.57 0.51 2.11
N GLN A 180 -4.84 0.91 2.11
CA GLN A 180 -5.52 1.43 0.93
C GLN A 180 -4.86 2.70 0.39
N VAL A 181 -4.23 3.53 1.24
CA VAL A 181 -3.46 4.69 0.77
C VAL A 181 -2.40 4.30 -0.26
N TYR A 182 -1.67 3.21 -0.05
CA TYR A 182 -0.55 2.79 -0.90
C TYR A 182 -0.91 1.73 -1.94
N MET A 183 -2.00 0.98 -1.71
CA MET A 183 -2.33 -0.22 -2.49
C MET A 183 -3.68 -0.13 -3.18
N THR A 184 -4.01 1.04 -3.73
CA THR A 184 -5.25 1.25 -4.49
C THR A 184 -4.97 1.16 -5.99
N ASP A 185 -5.80 0.36 -6.68
CA ASP A 185 -5.84 0.27 -8.15
C ASP A 185 -4.50 -0.08 -8.82
N LEU A 186 -3.60 -0.78 -8.11
CA LEU A 186 -2.25 -1.11 -8.60
C LEU A 186 -2.26 -1.90 -9.93
N GLY A 187 -3.32 -2.68 -10.17
CA GLY A 187 -3.52 -3.38 -11.44
C GLY A 187 -3.66 -2.46 -12.64
N ARG A 188 -4.33 -1.29 -12.49
CA ARG A 188 -4.46 -0.30 -13.56
C ARG A 188 -3.13 0.31 -13.94
N TYR A 189 -2.31 0.70 -12.95
CA TYR A 189 -0.96 1.23 -13.22
C TYR A 189 -0.13 0.24 -14.04
N ASP A 190 -0.24 -1.04 -13.70
CA ASP A 190 0.47 -2.12 -14.40
C ASP A 190 -0.08 -2.41 -15.81
N ALA A 191 -1.39 -2.26 -15.98
CA ALA A 191 -2.03 -2.35 -17.29
C ALA A 191 -1.55 -1.22 -18.21
N VAL A 192 -1.51 0.02 -17.72
CA VAL A 192 -0.97 1.16 -18.48
C VAL A 192 0.49 0.91 -18.86
N TRP A 193 1.31 0.40 -17.94
CA TRP A 193 2.70 0.02 -18.26
C TRP A 193 2.79 -1.03 -19.36
N THR A 194 1.90 -2.01 -19.35
CA THR A 194 1.85 -3.06 -20.38
C THR A 194 1.39 -2.51 -21.73
N ASP A 195 0.38 -1.65 -21.74
CA ASP A 195 -0.13 -0.96 -22.94
C ASP A 195 0.98 -0.12 -23.60
N GLU A 196 1.77 0.58 -22.78
CA GLU A 196 2.94 1.35 -23.19
C GLU A 196 4.17 0.48 -23.50
N LYS A 197 3.95 -0.81 -23.82
CA LYS A 197 4.99 -1.77 -24.23
C LYS A 197 6.12 -1.91 -23.20
N ARG A 198 5.76 -1.78 -21.92
CA ARG A 198 6.68 -1.82 -20.78
C ARG A 198 7.69 -0.68 -20.73
N ASP A 199 7.44 0.40 -21.46
CA ASP A 199 8.20 1.65 -21.32
C ASP A 199 7.70 2.42 -20.09
N LEU A 200 8.49 2.42 -19.02
CA LEU A 200 8.14 3.08 -17.76
C LEU A 200 7.99 4.60 -17.92
N ARG A 201 8.76 5.24 -18.82
CA ARG A 201 8.66 6.69 -19.01
C ARG A 201 7.35 7.06 -19.70
N ARG A 202 6.95 6.31 -20.73
CA ARG A 202 5.66 6.51 -21.41
C ARG A 202 4.49 6.26 -20.46
N ALA A 203 4.56 5.19 -19.66
CA ALA A 203 3.54 4.88 -18.66
C ALA A 203 3.37 6.02 -17.64
N ILE A 204 4.48 6.55 -17.11
CA ILE A 204 4.49 7.69 -16.20
C ILE A 204 3.80 8.92 -16.82
N VAL A 205 4.15 9.28 -18.05
CA VAL A 205 3.56 10.43 -18.75
C VAL A 205 2.05 10.25 -18.90
N ARG A 206 1.62 9.09 -19.40
CA ARG A 206 0.19 8.79 -19.59
C ARG A 206 -0.60 8.83 -18.28
N LEU A 207 -0.08 8.23 -17.20
CA LEU A 207 -0.74 8.24 -15.88
C LEU A 207 -0.89 9.65 -15.30
N ILE A 208 0.10 10.52 -15.51
CA ILE A 208 0.04 11.93 -15.11
C ILE A 208 -1.02 12.67 -15.94
N GLU A 209 -1.07 12.45 -17.25
CA GLU A 209 -2.06 13.06 -18.14
C GLU A 209 -3.49 12.61 -17.81
N GLU A 210 -3.71 11.31 -17.60
CA GLU A 210 -5.00 10.76 -17.18
C GLU A 210 -5.49 11.36 -15.85
N ARG A 211 -4.57 11.65 -14.92
CA ARG A 211 -4.93 12.28 -13.64
C ARG A 211 -5.31 13.75 -13.76
N ARG A 212 -4.80 14.46 -14.77
CA ARG A 212 -5.08 15.89 -14.99
C ARG A 212 -6.44 16.15 -15.65
N ARG A 213 -7.00 15.14 -16.31
CA ARG A 213 -8.36 15.17 -16.87
C ARG A 213 -9.40 15.01 -15.76
#